data_AF-A0A396RQ87-F1
#
_entry.id   AF-A0A396RQ87-F1
#
_cell.length_a   1.000
_cell.length_b   1.000
_cell.length_c   1.000
_cell.angle_alpha   90.00
_cell.angle_beta   90.00
_cell.angle_gamma   90.00
#
_symmetry.space_group_name_H-M   'P 1'
#
loop_
_entity.id
_entity.type
_entity.pdbx_description
1 polymer ?
#
loop_
_entity_poly.entity_id
_entity_poly.type
_entity_poly.pdbx_seq_one_letter_code
_entity_poly.pdbx_strand_id
1 'polypeptide(L)'
;MTRDATLRLEDFIQAVQSQLDNAQAAMAIKARNLNLPLTFAIKDINLDLRAHVEFADSEIRIRPAAAGEKEASVFHLVFTAITRPAIEENAIALADDPDDQPLDELEAELTSEERKRLEWAGVRTVKQLQDARERGAVHTIGRVTNLPVERLRKALERASEPLVQRVEPVRPELDASPGAPPLIRVTGRNLVRGNMLPQVKIGRRPVSILKSSPNELLLAPGDDQWAGELAVEAAPLLGTAMSFDLSAFAPQDRPIEPIAAPAIGIAAIPPVETRQ
;
A
#
# COMPACT_ATOMS: atom_id res chain seq x y z
N MET A 1 -36.47 -35.39 -9.89
CA MET A 1 -35.58 -35.46 -8.72
C MET A 1 -35.15 -34.05 -8.40
N THR A 2 -35.97 -33.32 -7.64
CA THR A 2 -35.84 -31.88 -7.45
C THR A 2 -35.11 -31.65 -6.13
N ARG A 3 -33.93 -31.00 -6.20
CA ARG A 3 -33.06 -30.78 -5.04
C ARG A 3 -33.73 -29.81 -4.06
N ASP A 4 -33.91 -30.26 -2.82
CA ASP A 4 -34.12 -29.41 -1.64
C ASP A 4 -32.87 -28.55 -1.37
N ALA A 5 -32.57 -27.62 -2.26
CA ALA A 5 -31.45 -26.70 -2.11
C ALA A 5 -31.91 -25.47 -1.33
N THR A 6 -31.69 -25.49 -0.02
CA THR A 6 -31.75 -24.29 0.82
C THR A 6 -30.52 -23.42 0.51
N LEU A 7 -30.74 -22.16 0.17
CA LEU A 7 -29.68 -21.19 -0.12
C LEU A 7 -29.59 -20.14 0.99
N ARG A 8 -28.39 -19.58 1.21
CA ARG A 8 -28.23 -18.46 2.16
C ARG A 8 -28.91 -17.24 1.58
N LEU A 9 -29.63 -16.48 2.41
CA LEU A 9 -30.28 -15.25 1.97
C LEU A 9 -29.26 -14.24 1.40
N GLU A 10 -28.07 -14.20 1.99
CA GLU A 10 -26.96 -13.36 1.54
C GLU A 10 -26.51 -13.69 0.11
N ASP A 11 -26.27 -14.98 -0.19
CA ASP A 11 -25.87 -15.45 -1.52
C ASP A 11 -26.92 -15.07 -2.58
N PHE A 12 -28.21 -15.12 -2.22
CA PHE A 12 -29.29 -14.71 -3.11
C PHE A 12 -29.26 -13.22 -3.40
N ILE A 13 -29.17 -12.39 -2.35
CA ILE A 13 -29.11 -10.93 -2.49
C ILE A 13 -27.88 -10.56 -3.33
N GLN A 14 -26.74 -11.20 -3.09
CA GLN A 14 -25.51 -11.00 -3.85
C GLN A 14 -25.67 -11.37 -5.34
N ALA A 15 -26.30 -12.51 -5.63
CA ALA A 15 -26.56 -12.92 -7.01
C ALA A 15 -27.47 -11.93 -7.74
N VAL A 16 -28.53 -11.44 -7.08
CA VAL A 16 -29.43 -10.44 -7.65
C VAL A 16 -28.70 -9.12 -7.90
N GLN A 17 -27.93 -8.62 -6.93
CA GLN A 17 -27.13 -7.40 -7.08
C GLN A 17 -26.15 -7.51 -8.26
N SER A 18 -25.38 -8.60 -8.34
CA SER A 18 -24.43 -8.82 -9.43
C SER A 18 -25.10 -8.87 -10.81
N GLN A 19 -26.28 -9.49 -10.92
CA GLN A 19 -27.04 -9.49 -12.17
C GLN A 19 -27.50 -8.08 -12.57
N LEU A 20 -27.88 -7.24 -11.60
CA LEU A 20 -28.27 -5.86 -11.85
C LEU A 20 -27.10 -5.00 -12.29
N ASP A 21 -25.95 -5.11 -11.63
CA ASP A 21 -24.74 -4.38 -12.00
C ASP A 21 -24.28 -4.75 -13.42
N ASN A 22 -24.29 -6.05 -13.74
CA ASN A 22 -23.95 -6.53 -15.08
C ASN A 22 -24.93 -6.00 -16.15
N ALA A 23 -26.23 -5.95 -15.83
CA ALA A 23 -27.23 -5.36 -16.72
C ALA A 23 -27.00 -3.86 -16.92
N GLN A 24 -26.69 -3.11 -15.86
CA GLN A 24 -26.36 -1.68 -15.93
C GLN A 24 -25.08 -1.41 -16.73
N ALA A 25 -24.02 -2.19 -16.50
CA ALA A 25 -22.77 -2.09 -17.25
C ALA A 25 -22.97 -2.36 -18.74
N ALA A 26 -23.74 -3.40 -19.08
CA ALA A 26 -24.09 -3.70 -20.47
C ALA A 26 -24.89 -2.56 -21.14
N MET A 27 -25.80 -1.91 -20.40
CA MET A 27 -26.52 -0.73 -20.90
C MET A 27 -25.59 0.48 -21.10
N ALA A 28 -24.67 0.74 -20.16
CA ALA A 28 -23.70 1.82 -20.28
C ALA A 28 -22.79 1.64 -21.51
N ILE A 29 -22.36 0.41 -21.79
CA ILE A 29 -21.57 0.06 -22.98
C ILE A 29 -22.40 0.28 -24.26
N LYS A 30 -23.66 -0.16 -24.30
CA LYS A 30 -24.54 0.06 -25.46
C LYS A 30 -24.79 1.54 -25.72
N ALA A 31 -24.94 2.34 -24.67
CA ALA A 31 -25.13 3.78 -24.77
C ALA A 31 -23.89 4.52 -25.29
N ARG A 32 -22.70 4.18 -24.76
CA ARG A 32 -21.46 4.91 -25.06
C ARG A 32 -20.77 4.43 -26.34
N ASN A 33 -20.76 3.13 -26.62
CA ASN A 33 -19.94 2.55 -27.69
C ASN A 33 -20.74 2.24 -28.96
N LEU A 34 -22.06 2.02 -28.86
CA LEU A 34 -22.88 1.60 -30.00
C LEU A 34 -23.90 2.66 -30.45
N ASN A 35 -23.96 3.80 -29.75
CA ASN A 35 -24.92 4.90 -30.00
C ASN A 35 -26.37 4.40 -30.15
N LEU A 36 -26.69 3.27 -29.51
CA LEU A 36 -27.99 2.64 -29.58
C LEU A 36 -28.94 3.39 -28.64
N PRO A 37 -30.19 3.68 -29.06
CA PRO A 37 -31.14 4.36 -28.20
C PRO A 37 -31.39 3.53 -26.94
N LEU A 38 -31.08 4.12 -25.78
CA LEU A 38 -31.43 3.57 -24.46
C LEU A 38 -32.94 3.66 -24.28
N THR A 39 -33.67 2.65 -24.75
CA THR A 39 -35.14 2.61 -24.64
C THR A 39 -35.63 2.20 -23.26
N PHE A 40 -34.75 1.66 -22.40
CA PHE A 40 -35.08 1.19 -21.07
C PHE A 40 -33.96 1.48 -20.06
N ALA A 41 -34.32 1.95 -18.87
CA ALA A 41 -33.45 2.06 -17.70
C ALA A 41 -34.12 1.35 -16.52
N ILE A 42 -33.40 0.44 -15.87
CA ILE A 42 -33.86 -0.22 -14.65
C ILE A 42 -33.58 0.74 -13.49
N LYS A 43 -34.62 1.40 -12.98
CA LYS A 43 -34.53 2.34 -11.84
C LYS A 43 -34.68 1.60 -10.51
N ASP A 44 -35.77 0.86 -10.37
CA ASP A 44 -36.14 0.13 -9.17
C ASP A 44 -36.68 -1.26 -9.54
N ILE A 45 -36.38 -2.27 -8.73
CA ILE A 45 -36.96 -3.61 -8.84
C ILE A 45 -37.66 -3.96 -7.54
N ASN A 46 -38.93 -4.31 -7.66
CA ASN A 46 -39.72 -4.91 -6.59
C ASN A 46 -39.87 -6.39 -6.89
N LEU A 47 -39.40 -7.25 -5.97
CA LEU A 47 -39.50 -8.69 -6.08
C LEU A 47 -40.22 -9.26 -4.87
N ASP A 48 -41.31 -9.97 -5.14
CA ASP A 48 -42.09 -10.70 -4.13
C ASP A 48 -41.73 -12.18 -4.22
N LEU A 49 -40.86 -12.63 -3.31
CA LEU A 49 -40.43 -14.03 -3.27
C LEU A 49 -41.23 -14.78 -2.20
N ARG A 50 -41.93 -15.84 -2.60
CA ARG A 50 -42.53 -16.79 -1.67
C ARG A 50 -41.51 -17.86 -1.31
N ALA A 51 -41.07 -17.87 -0.06
CA ALA A 51 -40.05 -18.80 0.42
C ALA A 51 -40.27 -19.19 1.88
N HIS A 52 -39.76 -20.36 2.24
CA HIS A 52 -39.62 -20.80 3.63
C HIS A 52 -38.34 -20.24 4.21
N VAL A 53 -38.40 -19.84 5.47
CA VAL A 53 -37.28 -19.23 6.20
C VAL A 53 -36.88 -20.17 7.31
N GLU A 54 -35.62 -20.53 7.32
CA GLU A 54 -35.03 -21.33 8.40
C GLU A 54 -33.86 -20.55 8.98
N PHE A 55 -33.81 -20.49 10.31
CA PHE A 55 -32.65 -19.98 11.02
C PHE A 55 -31.80 -21.17 11.46
N ALA A 56 -30.63 -21.33 10.85
CA ALA A 56 -29.72 -22.43 11.12
C ALA A 56 -28.29 -21.90 11.18
N ASP A 57 -27.51 -22.37 12.16
CA ASP A 57 -26.08 -22.00 12.31
C ASP A 57 -25.84 -20.47 12.37
N SER A 58 -26.75 -19.74 13.02
CA SER A 58 -26.72 -18.27 13.10
C SER A 58 -26.88 -17.54 11.76
N GLU A 59 -27.32 -18.23 10.71
CA GLU A 59 -27.53 -17.68 9.37
C GLU A 59 -29.01 -17.86 8.94
N ILE A 60 -29.49 -16.93 8.10
CA ILE A 60 -30.83 -17.02 7.50
C ILE A 60 -30.74 -17.79 6.19
N ARG A 61 -31.45 -18.91 6.11
CA ARG A 61 -31.56 -19.75 4.92
C ARG A 61 -32.96 -19.65 4.35
N ILE A 62 -33.04 -19.58 3.03
CA ILE A 62 -34.30 -19.53 2.31
C ILE A 62 -34.43 -20.72 1.36
N ARG A 63 -35.66 -21.22 1.25
CA ARG A 63 -36.05 -22.22 0.25
C ARG A 63 -37.25 -21.71 -0.54
N PRO A 64 -37.17 -21.58 -1.87
CA PRO A 64 -38.32 -21.19 -2.68
C PRO A 64 -39.51 -22.12 -2.45
N ALA A 65 -40.70 -21.56 -2.32
CA ALA A 65 -41.92 -22.32 -2.11
C ALA A 65 -42.29 -23.09 -3.39
N ALA A 66 -42.67 -24.36 -3.24
CA ALA A 66 -43.18 -25.15 -4.35
C ALA A 66 -44.64 -24.79 -4.67
N ALA A 67 -45.08 -25.11 -5.88
CA ALA A 67 -46.46 -24.87 -6.31
C ALA A 67 -47.45 -25.58 -5.36
N GLY A 68 -48.35 -24.80 -4.73
CA GLY A 68 -49.37 -25.32 -3.81
C GLY A 68 -48.99 -25.33 -2.33
N GLU A 69 -47.75 -24.97 -1.96
CA GLU A 69 -47.35 -24.82 -0.56
C GLU A 69 -48.01 -23.59 0.07
N LYS A 70 -48.77 -23.82 1.16
CA LYS A 70 -49.59 -22.78 1.82
C LYS A 70 -48.85 -22.00 2.91
N GLU A 71 -47.79 -22.57 3.49
CA GLU A 71 -47.08 -22.02 4.65
C GLU A 71 -45.81 -21.21 4.29
N ALA A 72 -45.68 -20.76 3.04
CA ALA A 72 -44.54 -19.95 2.63
C ALA A 72 -44.66 -18.50 3.08
N SER A 73 -43.56 -17.94 3.58
CA SER A 73 -43.44 -16.50 3.88
C SER A 73 -43.25 -15.70 2.59
N VAL A 74 -43.70 -14.44 2.59
CA VAL A 74 -43.51 -13.51 1.46
C VAL A 74 -42.40 -12.53 1.83
N PHE A 75 -41.34 -12.50 1.01
CA PHE A 75 -40.29 -11.49 1.09
C PHE A 75 -40.57 -10.41 0.07
N HIS A 76 -40.78 -9.19 0.56
CA HIS A 76 -40.81 -7.99 -0.27
C HIS A 76 -39.41 -7.40 -0.32
N LEU A 77 -38.73 -7.58 -1.46
CA LEU A 77 -37.39 -7.05 -1.69
C LEU A 77 -37.47 -5.87 -2.66
N VAL A 78 -37.00 -4.71 -2.19
CA VAL A 78 -36.94 -3.49 -3.00
C VAL A 78 -35.48 -3.18 -3.25
N PHE A 79 -35.05 -3.35 -4.50
CA PHE A 79 -33.71 -2.98 -4.96
C PHE A 79 -33.80 -1.63 -5.64
N THR A 80 -33.30 -0.59 -4.98
CA THR A 80 -33.21 0.76 -5.54
C THR A 80 -31.81 1.01 -6.10
N ALA A 81 -31.72 1.59 -7.29
CA ALA A 81 -30.42 2.01 -7.82
C ALA A 81 -29.90 3.21 -7.00
N ILE A 82 -28.85 2.99 -6.21
CA ILE A 82 -28.18 4.08 -5.50
C ILE A 82 -27.35 4.86 -6.54
N THR A 83 -27.74 6.09 -6.81
CA THR A 83 -27.02 6.95 -7.75
C THR A 83 -25.68 7.39 -7.15
N ARG A 84 -24.68 7.64 -8.00
CA ARG A 84 -23.35 8.11 -7.59
C ARG A 84 -23.38 9.28 -6.58
N PRO A 85 -24.26 10.30 -6.70
CA PRO A 85 -24.38 11.35 -5.68
C PRO A 85 -24.82 10.84 -4.30
N ALA A 86 -25.75 9.87 -4.24
CA ALA A 86 -26.21 9.30 -2.98
C ALA A 86 -25.13 8.43 -2.30
N ILE A 87 -24.23 7.85 -3.09
CA ILE A 87 -23.02 7.18 -2.60
C ILE A 87 -22.02 8.23 -2.14
N GLU A 88 -21.62 9.19 -2.98
CA GLU A 88 -20.59 10.21 -2.67
C GLU A 88 -20.96 11.10 -1.46
N GLU A 89 -22.25 11.35 -1.21
CA GLU A 89 -22.72 12.07 -0.03
C GLU A 89 -22.49 11.30 1.29
N ASN A 90 -22.39 9.97 1.23
CA ASN A 90 -22.28 9.09 2.41
C ASN A 90 -21.01 8.21 2.42
N ALA A 91 -20.29 8.14 1.31
CA ALA A 91 -19.15 7.28 1.11
C ALA A 91 -17.88 7.99 1.55
N ILE A 92 -17.13 7.31 2.41
CA ILE A 92 -15.78 7.69 2.75
C ILE A 92 -14.93 7.40 1.52
N ALA A 93 -14.60 8.43 0.73
CA ALA A 93 -13.69 8.29 -0.39
C ALA A 93 -12.32 7.84 0.14
N LEU A 94 -11.98 6.59 -0.13
CA LEU A 94 -10.65 6.00 0.08
C LEU A 94 -9.90 6.21 -1.24
N ALA A 95 -8.83 6.99 -1.22
CA ALA A 95 -8.04 7.26 -2.42
C ALA A 95 -7.23 6.01 -2.80
N ASP A 96 -7.17 5.69 -4.09
CA ASP A 96 -6.26 4.69 -4.64
C ASP A 96 -4.98 5.44 -5.10
N ASP A 97 -3.85 5.17 -4.44
CA ASP A 97 -2.53 5.65 -4.84
C ASP A 97 -1.69 4.44 -5.29
N PRO A 98 -1.13 4.44 -6.50
CA PRO A 98 -0.39 3.29 -7.04
C PRO A 98 0.87 2.92 -6.25
N ASP A 99 1.39 3.83 -5.41
CA ASP A 99 2.53 3.55 -4.52
C ASP A 99 2.09 2.98 -3.15
N ASP A 100 0.79 2.79 -2.93
CA ASP A 100 0.27 2.27 -1.68
C ASP A 100 0.55 0.77 -1.51
N GLN A 101 0.91 0.42 -0.28
CA GLN A 101 1.18 -0.94 0.12
C GLN A 101 -0.10 -1.81 0.04
N PRO A 102 -0.09 -2.94 -0.71
CA PRO A 102 -1.24 -3.82 -0.80
C PRO A 102 -1.49 -4.54 0.52
N LEU A 103 -2.75 -4.94 0.75
CA LEU A 103 -3.09 -5.78 1.92
C LEU A 103 -2.39 -7.14 1.91
N ASP A 104 -1.85 -7.57 0.77
CA ASP A 104 -1.10 -8.83 0.65
C ASP A 104 0.15 -8.86 1.52
N GLU A 105 0.69 -7.73 1.97
CA GLU A 105 1.82 -7.76 2.91
C GLU A 105 1.43 -8.14 4.34
N LEU A 106 0.13 -8.22 4.64
CA LEU A 106 -0.41 -8.55 5.96
C LEU A 106 -0.68 -10.04 6.15
N GLU A 107 -0.15 -10.95 5.31
CA GLU A 107 -0.46 -12.39 5.38
C GLU A 107 -0.17 -13.03 6.75
N ALA A 108 0.78 -12.46 7.49
CA ALA A 108 1.13 -12.92 8.84
C ALA A 108 0.02 -12.70 9.87
N GLU A 109 -0.89 -11.75 9.65
CA GLU A 109 -1.94 -11.35 10.60
C GLU A 109 -3.35 -11.58 10.03
N LEU A 110 -3.51 -11.45 8.71
CA LEU A 110 -4.77 -11.60 7.99
C LEU A 110 -4.70 -12.78 7.03
N THR A 111 -5.67 -13.69 7.17
CA THR A 111 -5.83 -14.79 6.23
C THR A 111 -6.27 -14.27 4.85
N SER A 112 -6.12 -15.09 3.81
CA SER A 112 -6.57 -14.75 2.46
C SER A 112 -8.08 -14.47 2.37
N GLU A 113 -8.89 -15.14 3.21
CA GLU A 113 -10.33 -14.85 3.28
C GLU A 113 -10.60 -13.48 3.88
N GLU A 114 -9.87 -13.10 4.94
CA GLU A 114 -10.05 -11.82 5.62
C GLU A 114 -9.61 -10.65 4.75
N ARG A 115 -8.53 -10.83 3.98
CA ARG A 115 -8.12 -9.88 2.94
C ARG A 115 -9.20 -9.68 1.89
N LYS A 116 -9.77 -10.76 1.35
CA LYS A 116 -10.89 -10.68 0.39
C LYS A 116 -12.12 -9.97 0.97
N ARG A 117 -12.42 -10.18 2.27
CA ARG A 117 -13.51 -9.48 2.95
C ARG A 117 -13.22 -7.97 3.08
N LEU A 118 -11.99 -7.59 3.40
CA LEU A 118 -11.57 -6.18 3.42
C LEU A 118 -11.63 -5.54 2.03
N GLU A 119 -11.17 -6.24 0.99
CA GLU A 119 -11.28 -5.80 -0.40
C GLU A 119 -12.73 -5.60 -0.81
N TRP A 120 -13.63 -6.48 -0.37
CA TRP A 120 -15.08 -6.35 -0.59
C TRP A 120 -15.66 -5.13 0.13
N ALA A 121 -15.18 -4.80 1.33
CA ALA A 121 -15.53 -3.59 2.05
C ALA A 121 -14.88 -2.31 1.47
N GLY A 122 -14.14 -2.42 0.36
CA GLY A 122 -13.50 -1.29 -0.32
C GLY A 122 -12.12 -0.92 0.23
N VAL A 123 -11.53 -1.77 1.06
CA VAL A 123 -10.17 -1.57 1.60
C VAL A 123 -9.21 -2.51 0.87
N ARG A 124 -8.34 -1.96 0.04
CA ARG A 124 -7.37 -2.72 -0.77
C ARG A 124 -5.93 -2.49 -0.36
N THR A 125 -5.67 -1.40 0.34
CA THR A 125 -4.32 -1.00 0.77
C THR A 125 -4.24 -0.77 2.27
N VAL A 126 -3.02 -0.85 2.82
CA VAL A 126 -2.76 -0.57 4.24
C VAL A 126 -3.12 0.88 4.58
N LYS A 127 -2.82 1.83 3.67
CA LYS A 127 -3.15 3.24 3.84
C LYS A 127 -4.64 3.48 3.91
N GLN A 128 -5.43 2.78 3.09
CA GLN A 128 -6.90 2.86 3.17
C GLN A 128 -7.43 2.34 4.50
N LEU A 129 -6.86 1.25 5.02
CA LEU A 129 -7.19 0.75 6.36
C LEU A 129 -6.80 1.77 7.45
N GLN A 130 -5.68 2.47 7.27
CA GLN A 130 -5.21 3.52 8.17
C GLN A 130 -6.12 4.76 8.13
N ASP A 131 -6.46 5.25 6.96
CA ASP A 131 -7.38 6.37 6.74
C ASP A 131 -8.75 6.07 7.35
N ALA A 132 -9.23 4.82 7.16
CA ALA A 132 -10.46 4.37 7.79
C ALA A 132 -10.37 4.37 9.33
N ARG A 133 -9.20 4.07 9.92
CA ARG A 133 -8.98 4.22 11.37
C ARG A 133 -9.03 5.68 11.80
N GLU A 134 -8.32 6.55 11.11
CA GLU A 134 -8.24 7.98 11.44
C GLU A 134 -9.61 8.66 11.34
N ARG A 135 -10.44 8.22 10.40
CA ARG A 135 -11.84 8.66 10.23
C ARG A 135 -12.83 7.92 11.13
N GLY A 136 -12.36 7.01 11.98
CA GLY A 136 -13.18 6.24 12.92
C GLY A 136 -14.04 5.14 12.29
N ALA A 137 -13.88 4.82 11.01
CA ALA A 137 -14.70 3.85 10.25
C ALA A 137 -14.36 2.37 10.48
N VAL A 138 -13.33 2.06 11.28
CA VAL A 138 -12.88 0.68 11.54
C VAL A 138 -13.98 -0.21 12.14
N HIS A 139 -14.86 0.35 12.98
CA HIS A 139 -15.98 -0.40 13.56
C HIS A 139 -17.03 -0.79 12.51
N THR A 140 -17.27 0.08 11.51
CA THR A 140 -18.15 -0.19 10.38
C THR A 140 -17.56 -1.26 9.47
N ILE A 141 -16.26 -1.15 9.16
CA ILE A 141 -15.54 -2.17 8.39
C ILE A 141 -15.57 -3.51 9.11
N GLY A 142 -15.30 -3.55 10.42
CA GLY A 142 -15.35 -4.76 11.22
C GLY A 142 -16.74 -5.43 11.19
N ARG A 143 -17.82 -4.64 11.20
CA ARG A 143 -19.19 -5.15 11.07
C ARG A 143 -19.48 -5.75 9.69
N VAL A 144 -19.07 -5.08 8.62
CA VAL A 144 -19.31 -5.52 7.24
C VAL A 144 -18.44 -6.74 6.89
N THR A 145 -17.21 -6.79 7.40
CA THR A 145 -16.25 -7.86 7.12
C THR A 145 -16.30 -9.01 8.13
N ASN A 146 -17.11 -8.87 9.19
CA ASN A 146 -17.14 -9.76 10.35
C ASN A 146 -15.75 -10.00 10.96
N LEU A 147 -14.92 -8.94 10.99
CA LEU A 147 -13.56 -8.96 11.52
C LEU A 147 -13.47 -8.30 12.90
N PRO A 148 -12.79 -8.92 13.88
CA PRO A 148 -12.56 -8.29 15.18
C PRO A 148 -11.71 -7.02 15.03
N VAL A 149 -12.17 -5.92 15.65
CA VAL A 149 -11.48 -4.62 15.62
C VAL A 149 -10.05 -4.70 16.14
N GLU A 150 -9.81 -5.49 17.20
CA GLU A 150 -8.46 -5.69 17.74
C GLU A 150 -7.52 -6.37 16.74
N ARG A 151 -8.04 -7.27 15.91
CA ARG A 151 -7.24 -7.93 14.87
C ARG A 151 -6.82 -6.93 13.79
N LEU A 152 -7.75 -6.07 13.37
CA LEU A 152 -7.46 -4.97 12.43
C LEU A 152 -6.44 -3.99 13.02
N ARG A 153 -6.58 -3.66 14.31
CA ARG A 153 -5.67 -2.76 15.03
C ARG A 153 -4.25 -3.33 15.08
N LYS A 154 -4.11 -4.61 15.44
CA LYS A 154 -2.81 -5.31 15.49
C LYS A 154 -2.16 -5.43 14.11
N ALA A 155 -2.94 -5.79 13.09
CA ALA A 155 -2.45 -5.85 11.71
C ALA A 155 -1.92 -4.48 11.27
N LEU A 156 -2.63 -3.41 11.59
CA LEU A 156 -2.21 -2.04 11.25
C LEU A 156 -0.99 -1.58 12.05
N GLU A 157 -0.89 -1.93 13.34
CA GLU A 157 0.32 -1.65 14.13
C GLU A 157 1.55 -2.28 13.48
N ARG A 158 1.46 -3.58 13.14
CA ARG A 158 2.52 -4.33 12.46
C ARG A 158 2.89 -3.72 11.11
N ALA A 159 1.89 -3.37 10.30
CA ALA A 159 2.12 -2.76 9.00
C ALA A 159 2.79 -1.38 9.09
N SER A 160 2.59 -0.68 10.20
CA SER A 160 3.18 0.64 10.45
C SER A 160 4.61 0.60 11.00
N GLU A 161 5.12 -0.59 11.35
CA GLU A 161 6.50 -0.77 11.81
C GLU A 161 7.48 -0.51 10.65
N PRO A 162 8.62 0.15 10.91
CA PRO A 162 9.66 0.35 9.91
C PRO A 162 10.30 -1.00 9.60
N LEU A 163 10.58 -1.25 8.32
CA LEU A 163 11.29 -2.45 7.90
C LEU A 163 12.23 -2.12 6.74
N VAL A 164 13.50 -2.49 6.91
CA VAL A 164 14.47 -2.52 5.81
C VAL A 164 14.35 -3.86 5.10
N GLN A 165 14.13 -3.82 3.79
CA GLN A 165 14.01 -5.01 2.95
C GLN A 165 15.28 -5.29 2.17
N ARG A 166 15.97 -4.23 1.72
CA ARG A 166 17.17 -4.39 0.90
C ARG A 166 18.13 -3.22 1.03
N VAL A 167 19.40 -3.53 0.84
CA VAL A 167 20.51 -2.58 0.81
C VAL A 167 21.35 -2.92 -0.42
N GLU A 168 21.45 -1.99 -1.36
CA GLU A 168 22.13 -2.16 -2.64
C GLU A 168 23.08 -0.99 -2.90
N PRO A 169 24.26 -1.22 -3.52
CA PRO A 169 25.14 -0.14 -3.93
C PRO A 169 24.55 0.55 -5.18
N VAL A 170 24.57 1.88 -5.20
CA VAL A 170 24.22 2.64 -6.40
C VAL A 170 25.48 2.88 -7.20
N ARG A 171 25.50 2.37 -8.42
CA ARG A 171 26.57 2.70 -9.36
C ARG A 171 26.39 4.15 -9.82
N PRO A 172 27.43 4.99 -9.77
CA PRO A 172 27.35 6.30 -10.40
C PRO A 172 27.00 6.11 -11.89
N GLU A 173 26.05 6.90 -12.39
CA GLU A 173 25.68 6.92 -13.80
C GLU A 173 26.95 7.21 -14.65
N LEU A 174 27.02 6.69 -15.88
CA LEU A 174 28.22 6.84 -16.73
C LEU A 174 28.60 8.31 -17.00
N ASP A 175 27.65 9.24 -16.83
CA ASP A 175 27.84 10.69 -16.99
C ASP A 175 28.04 11.44 -15.66
N ALA A 176 28.14 10.73 -14.53
CA ALA A 176 28.38 11.33 -13.24
C ALA A 176 29.80 11.94 -13.19
N SER A 177 29.91 13.15 -12.62
CA SER A 177 31.20 13.84 -12.47
C SER A 177 32.25 12.90 -11.85
N PRO A 178 33.46 12.84 -12.42
CA PRO A 178 34.54 12.04 -11.86
C PRO A 178 34.78 12.48 -10.40
N GLY A 179 34.50 11.57 -9.45
CA GLY A 179 34.53 11.84 -8.01
C GLY A 179 33.17 11.84 -7.30
N ALA A 180 32.07 11.45 -7.96
CA ALA A 180 30.78 11.27 -7.29
C ALA A 180 30.93 10.29 -6.10
N PRO A 181 30.47 10.66 -4.88
CA PRO A 181 30.62 9.82 -3.71
C PRO A 181 29.85 8.52 -3.94
N PRO A 182 30.41 7.38 -3.52
CA PRO A 182 29.75 6.10 -3.65
C PRO A 182 28.48 6.10 -2.77
N LEU A 183 27.36 5.60 -3.30
CA LEU A 183 26.07 5.70 -2.61
C LEU A 183 25.50 4.31 -2.31
N ILE A 184 24.72 4.23 -1.24
CA ILE A 184 23.94 3.04 -0.87
C ILE A 184 22.46 3.39 -0.97
N ARG A 185 21.69 2.56 -1.67
CA ARG A 185 20.24 2.61 -1.71
C ARG A 185 19.69 1.61 -0.72
N VAL A 186 18.86 2.10 0.20
CA VAL A 186 18.12 1.28 1.16
C VAL A 186 16.67 1.31 0.74
N THR A 187 16.09 0.15 0.47
CA THR A 187 14.65 0.01 0.18
C THR A 187 13.96 -0.73 1.31
N GLY A 188 12.72 -0.34 1.56
CA GLY A 188 11.95 -0.84 2.69
C GLY A 188 10.58 -0.19 2.77
N ARG A 189 10.01 -0.18 3.97
CA ARG A 189 8.72 0.45 4.26
C ARG A 189 8.76 1.25 5.55
N ASN A 190 7.93 2.29 5.62
CA ASN A 190 7.85 3.23 6.74
C ASN A 190 9.22 3.75 7.20
N LEU A 191 10.15 3.95 6.26
CA LEU A 191 11.50 4.42 6.54
C LEU A 191 11.53 5.91 6.94
N VAL A 192 10.47 6.63 6.59
CA VAL A 192 10.22 8.03 6.97
C VAL A 192 8.81 8.12 7.53
N ARG A 193 8.63 8.79 8.68
CA ARG A 193 7.32 9.04 9.28
C ARG A 193 6.99 10.52 9.34
N GLY A 194 5.91 10.90 8.67
CA GLY A 194 5.42 12.28 8.66
C GLY A 194 6.49 13.24 8.15
N ASN A 195 6.74 14.32 8.90
CA ASN A 195 7.72 15.34 8.54
C ASN A 195 9.05 15.21 9.32
N MET A 196 9.30 14.05 9.93
CA MET A 196 10.54 13.80 10.67
C MET A 196 11.60 13.17 9.76
N LEU A 197 12.83 13.68 9.86
CA LEU A 197 13.97 13.09 9.18
C LEU A 197 14.41 11.83 9.93
N PRO A 198 14.56 10.68 9.26
CA PRO A 198 15.01 9.46 9.91
C PRO A 198 16.48 9.59 10.31
N GLN A 199 16.89 8.85 11.34
CA GLN A 199 18.30 8.67 11.68
C GLN A 199 18.78 7.32 11.15
N VAL A 200 19.89 7.35 10.42
CA VAL A 200 20.49 6.13 9.88
C VAL A 200 21.89 5.97 10.43
N LYS A 201 22.20 4.76 10.92
CA LYS A 201 23.49 4.39 11.48
C LYS A 201 23.99 3.11 10.83
N ILE A 202 25.26 3.08 10.44
CA ILE A 202 25.96 1.86 9.99
C ILE A 202 27.07 1.56 10.99
N GLY A 203 27.03 0.38 11.60
CA GLY A 203 28.00 0.00 12.63
C GLY A 203 28.00 0.98 13.82
N ARG A 204 26.80 1.42 14.24
CA ARG A 204 26.56 2.44 15.29
C ARG A 204 27.05 3.86 14.99
N ARG A 205 27.60 4.12 13.80
CA ARG A 205 28.04 5.46 13.37
C ARG A 205 27.00 6.08 12.44
N PRO A 206 26.67 7.38 12.59
CA PRO A 206 25.69 8.04 11.73
C PRO A 206 26.16 8.05 10.27
N VAL A 207 25.21 8.03 9.35
CA VAL A 207 25.43 8.10 7.90
C VAL A 207 24.62 9.24 7.31
N SER A 208 25.20 9.94 6.33
CA SER A 208 24.54 11.04 5.65
C SER A 208 23.42 10.54 4.73
N ILE A 209 22.23 11.11 4.88
CA ILE A 209 21.06 10.83 4.05
C ILE A 209 20.98 11.92 2.98
N LEU A 210 21.08 11.53 1.72
CA LEU A 210 20.98 12.45 0.58
C LEU A 210 19.53 12.61 0.09
N LYS A 211 18.77 11.52 0.11
CA LYS A 211 17.36 11.50 -0.27
C LYS A 211 16.61 10.59 0.69
N SER A 212 15.41 11.00 1.07
CA SER A 212 14.52 10.20 1.91
C SER A 212 13.11 10.20 1.34
N SER A 213 12.53 9.01 1.27
CA SER A 213 11.12 8.76 0.98
C SER A 213 10.62 7.64 1.90
N PRO A 214 9.30 7.44 2.04
CA PRO A 214 8.75 6.39 2.89
C PRO A 214 9.28 4.98 2.58
N ASN A 215 9.66 4.73 1.31
CA ASN A 215 10.05 3.41 0.83
C ASN A 215 11.54 3.32 0.42
N GLU A 216 12.25 4.44 0.38
CA GLU A 216 13.62 4.50 -0.12
C GLU A 216 14.45 5.55 0.61
N LEU A 217 15.67 5.17 1.03
CA LEU A 217 16.69 6.09 1.51
C LEU A 217 17.93 5.98 0.63
N LEU A 218 18.49 7.13 0.25
CA LEU A 218 19.77 7.21 -0.44
C LEU A 218 20.82 7.74 0.54
N LEU A 219 21.85 6.93 0.77
CA LEU A 219 22.87 7.17 1.79
C LEU A 219 24.22 7.41 1.14
N ALA A 220 25.01 8.29 1.75
CA ALA A 220 26.43 8.47 1.45
C ALA A 220 27.26 7.85 2.60
N PRO A 221 27.65 6.57 2.52
CA PRO A 221 28.53 5.95 3.50
C PRO A 221 29.94 6.55 3.45
N GLY A 222 30.63 6.55 4.60
CA GLY A 222 32.09 6.73 4.64
C GLY A 222 32.84 5.51 4.10
N ASP A 223 34.16 5.64 3.95
CA ASP A 223 35.03 4.63 3.33
C ASP A 223 35.02 3.26 4.04
N ASP A 224 34.66 3.25 5.32
CA ASP A 224 34.59 2.06 6.17
C ASP A 224 33.16 1.68 6.59
N GLN A 225 32.13 2.25 5.94
CA GLN A 225 30.70 2.00 6.22
C GLN A 225 30.03 1.13 5.15
N TRP A 226 30.76 0.17 4.60
CA TRP A 226 30.31 -0.72 3.52
C TRP A 226 29.80 -2.08 3.99
N ALA A 227 29.95 -2.40 5.28
CA ALA A 227 29.45 -3.63 5.86
C ALA A 227 29.06 -3.41 7.33
N GLY A 228 28.21 -4.28 7.85
CA GLY A 228 27.81 -4.30 9.25
C GLY A 228 26.30 -4.20 9.44
N GLU A 229 25.89 -3.69 10.60
CA GLU A 229 24.49 -3.48 10.93
C GLU A 229 24.05 -2.08 10.50
N LEU A 230 23.10 -2.03 9.56
CA LEU A 230 22.35 -0.83 9.20
C LEU A 230 21.15 -0.71 10.14
N ALA A 231 21.12 0.34 10.95
CA ALA A 231 19.98 0.71 11.78
C ALA A 231 19.30 1.96 11.22
N VAL A 232 18.00 1.88 10.99
CA VAL A 232 17.14 2.99 10.56
C VAL A 232 16.13 3.28 11.65
N GLU A 233 16.17 4.48 12.20
CA GLU A 233 15.22 4.99 13.19
C GLU A 233 14.31 6.02 12.51
N ALA A 234 13.08 5.61 12.18
CA ALA A 234 12.12 6.43 11.45
C ALA A 234 11.43 7.47 12.35
N ALA A 235 11.34 7.19 13.65
CA ALA A 235 10.87 8.09 14.70
C ALA A 235 11.48 7.65 16.05
N PRO A 236 11.45 8.50 17.11
CA PRO A 236 11.98 8.11 18.41
C PRO A 236 11.41 6.77 18.89
N LEU A 237 12.29 5.83 19.24
CA LEU A 237 11.94 4.47 19.69
C LEU A 237 11.31 3.57 18.62
N LEU A 238 11.26 4.00 17.35
CA LEU A 238 10.69 3.26 16.24
C LEU A 238 11.75 3.05 15.16
N GLY A 239 12.47 1.94 15.28
CA GLY A 239 13.58 1.62 14.38
C GLY A 239 13.63 0.15 13.97
N THR A 240 14.39 -0.10 12.92
CA THR A 240 14.65 -1.42 12.34
C THR A 240 16.15 -1.55 12.09
N ALA A 241 16.67 -2.78 12.16
CA ALA A 241 18.05 -3.07 11.86
C ALA A 241 18.16 -4.22 10.86
N MET A 242 19.16 -4.17 9.98
CA MET A 242 19.49 -5.25 9.05
C MET A 242 21.00 -5.35 8.88
N SER A 243 21.54 -6.56 8.92
CA SER A 243 22.93 -6.81 8.58
C SER A 243 23.11 -6.85 7.05
N PHE A 244 24.18 -6.24 6.56
CA PHE A 244 24.54 -6.26 5.15
C PHE A 244 26.07 -6.29 4.98
N ASP A 245 26.53 -6.73 3.81
CA ASP A 245 27.94 -6.69 3.42
C ASP A 245 28.05 -6.27 1.95
N LEU A 246 28.55 -5.06 1.74
CA LEU A 246 28.86 -4.47 0.44
C LEU A 246 30.34 -4.04 0.38
N SER A 247 31.20 -4.65 1.19
CA SER A 247 32.64 -4.33 1.24
C SER A 247 33.33 -4.41 -0.13
N ALA A 248 32.86 -5.29 -1.02
CA ALA A 248 33.34 -5.41 -2.40
C ALA A 248 33.12 -4.14 -3.26
N PHE A 249 32.23 -3.24 -2.84
CA PHE A 249 31.88 -2.00 -3.53
C PHE A 249 32.46 -0.75 -2.87
N ALA A 250 33.23 -0.92 -1.79
CA ALA A 250 33.92 0.19 -1.14
C ALA A 250 34.88 0.88 -2.12
N PRO A 251 35.04 2.22 -2.03
CA PRO A 251 36.10 2.92 -2.74
C PRO A 251 37.42 2.24 -2.45
N GLN A 252 38.08 1.73 -3.48
CA GLN A 252 39.46 1.33 -3.32
C GLN A 252 40.26 2.61 -3.16
N ASP A 253 40.87 2.77 -1.99
CA ASP A 253 41.91 3.75 -1.73
C ASP A 253 42.99 3.58 -2.81
N ARG A 254 42.89 4.33 -3.91
CA ARG A 254 44.05 4.52 -4.77
C ARG A 254 44.91 5.53 -4.02
N PRO A 255 46.13 5.16 -3.58
CA PRO A 255 47.04 6.14 -3.04
C PRO A 255 47.18 7.26 -4.08
N ILE A 256 46.90 8.48 -3.64
CA ILE A 256 47.20 9.68 -4.41
C ILE A 256 48.71 9.65 -4.64
N GLU A 257 49.16 9.30 -5.85
CA GLU A 257 50.55 9.51 -6.22
C GLU A 257 50.85 10.99 -5.96
N PRO A 258 51.88 11.32 -5.17
CA PRO A 258 52.22 12.70 -4.90
C PRO A 258 52.50 13.36 -6.26
N ILE A 259 51.70 14.37 -6.58
CA ILE A 259 51.92 15.25 -7.73
C ILE A 259 53.35 15.78 -7.57
N ALA A 260 54.27 15.30 -8.40
CA ALA A 260 55.64 15.80 -8.43
C ALA A 260 55.57 17.31 -8.70
N ALA A 261 55.86 18.10 -7.67
CA ALA A 261 55.92 19.54 -7.80
C ALA A 261 56.95 19.89 -8.89
N PRO A 262 56.60 20.70 -9.90
CA PRO A 262 57.60 21.17 -10.85
C PRO A 262 58.61 22.04 -10.09
N ALA A 263 59.89 21.71 -10.21
CA ALA A 263 60.98 22.49 -9.66
C ALA A 263 60.97 23.90 -10.26
N ILE A 264 60.47 24.88 -9.50
CA ILE A 264 60.59 26.30 -9.85
C ILE A 264 62.04 26.70 -9.56
N GLY A 265 62.84 26.82 -10.62
CA GLY A 265 64.17 27.40 -10.57
C GLY A 265 64.08 28.87 -10.14
N ILE A 266 64.67 29.19 -8.99
CA ILE A 266 64.79 30.56 -8.51
C ILE A 266 65.87 31.26 -9.36
N ALA A 267 65.43 32.15 -10.25
CA ALA A 267 66.32 33.06 -10.97
C ALA A 267 66.80 34.17 -10.03
N ALA A 268 68.11 34.38 -10.01
CA ALA A 268 68.81 35.37 -9.20
C ALA A 268 68.41 36.81 -9.56
N ILE A 269 68.15 37.63 -8.53
CA ILE A 269 67.95 39.08 -8.63
C ILE A 269 69.33 39.76 -8.55
N PRO A 270 69.73 40.64 -9.48
CA PRO A 270 71.00 41.37 -9.39
C PRO A 270 70.91 42.55 -8.39
N PRO A 271 72.04 43.00 -7.81
CA PRO A 271 72.04 44.01 -6.76
C PRO A 271 71.84 45.42 -7.32
N VAL A 272 71.09 46.25 -6.58
CA VAL A 272 70.87 47.67 -6.87
C VAL A 272 72.07 48.47 -6.33
N GLU A 273 72.83 49.09 -7.24
CA GLU A 273 73.87 50.07 -6.89
C GLU A 273 73.25 51.32 -6.27
N THR A 274 73.75 51.70 -5.11
CA THR A 274 73.46 52.96 -4.43
C THR A 274 74.37 54.04 -5.01
N ARG A 275 73.82 55.14 -5.54
CA ARG A 275 74.58 56.36 -5.79
C ARG A 275 73.95 57.55 -5.07
N GLN A 276 74.83 58.26 -4.38
CA GLN A 276 74.66 59.55 -3.70
C GLN A 276 74.34 60.67 -4.68
#